data_AF-A0A7J6RXQ6-F1
#
_entry.id   AF-A0A7J6RXQ6-F1
#
_cell.length_a   1.000
_cell.length_b   1.000
_cell.length_c   1.000
_cell.angle_alpha   90.00
_cell.angle_beta   90.00
_cell.angle_gamma   90.00
#
_symmetry.space_group_name_H-M   'P 1'
#
loop_
_entity.id
_entity.type
_entity.pdbx_description
1 polymer ?
#
loop_
_entity_poly.entity_id
_entity_poly.type
_entity_poly.pdbx_seq_one_letter_code
_entity_poly.pdbx_strand_id
1 'polypeptide(L)'
;MTVVWTNRVRVKAGQTIYLEELFGGEKAYKGRDLVSVHKDMGVDDFTFDCFMMDCEKALYCLGYDDATVDEVLFLLEPIRALVLNRARGIGSQQKMVKGKSVLERLGGELNLEAVVET
;
A
#
# COMPACT_ATOMS: atom_id res chain seq x y z
N MET A 1 -2.40 36.80 -12.18
CA MET A 1 -2.12 36.44 -10.77
C MET A 1 -2.09 34.92 -10.72
N THR A 2 -0.94 34.32 -10.95
CA THR A 2 -0.79 32.86 -11.07
C THR A 2 -0.75 32.29 -9.66
N VAL A 3 -1.81 31.59 -9.24
CA VAL A 3 -1.82 30.88 -7.96
C VAL A 3 -0.77 29.77 -8.07
N VAL A 4 0.38 29.97 -7.42
CA VAL A 4 1.41 28.93 -7.31
C VAL A 4 0.87 27.90 -6.33
N TRP A 5 0.16 26.90 -6.84
CA TRP A 5 -0.31 25.78 -6.04
C TRP A 5 0.92 25.05 -5.47
N THR A 6 1.12 25.18 -4.16
CA THR A 6 2.12 24.40 -3.42
C THR A 6 1.80 22.90 -3.55
N ASN A 7 2.83 22.06 -3.56
CA ASN A 7 2.74 20.59 -3.74
C ASN A 7 1.59 19.95 -2.92
N ARG A 8 1.37 20.44 -1.69
CA ARG A 8 0.30 19.99 -0.79
C ARG A 8 -1.10 20.07 -1.39
N VAL A 9 -1.44 21.11 -2.13
CA VAL A 9 -2.81 21.24 -2.69
C VAL A 9 -3.04 20.19 -3.76
N ARG A 10 -2.03 19.92 -4.58
CA ARG A 10 -2.09 18.87 -5.61
C ARG A 10 -2.20 17.47 -4.99
N VAL A 11 -1.45 17.21 -3.92
CA VAL A 11 -1.52 15.94 -3.18
C VAL A 11 -2.92 15.75 -2.59
N LYS A 12 -3.47 16.75 -1.90
CA LYS A 12 -4.83 16.68 -1.34
C LYS A 12 -5.90 16.45 -2.41
N ALA A 13 -5.83 17.16 -3.53
CA ALA A 13 -6.77 16.97 -4.63
C ALA A 13 -6.70 15.54 -5.20
N GLY A 14 -5.49 15.01 -5.42
CA GLY A 14 -5.31 13.64 -5.88
C GLY A 14 -5.82 12.59 -4.88
N GLN A 15 -5.56 12.81 -3.60
CA GLN A 15 -6.06 11.94 -2.52
C GLN A 15 -7.59 11.93 -2.46
N THR A 16 -8.23 13.11 -2.51
CA THR A 16 -9.70 13.21 -2.52
C THR A 16 -10.31 12.42 -3.67
N ILE A 17 -9.84 12.63 -4.91
CA ILE A 17 -10.37 11.92 -6.09
C ILE A 17 -10.16 10.40 -5.96
N TYR A 18 -8.98 9.97 -5.47
CA TYR A 18 -8.72 8.54 -5.28
C TYR A 18 -9.66 7.91 -4.25
N LEU A 19 -9.88 8.59 -3.12
CA LEU A 19 -10.76 8.10 -2.06
C LEU A 19 -12.24 8.10 -2.49
N GLU A 20 -12.70 9.12 -3.23
CA GLU A 20 -14.03 9.14 -3.82
C GLU A 20 -14.26 7.91 -4.73
N GLU A 21 -13.31 7.59 -5.61
CA GLU A 21 -13.36 6.39 -6.45
C GLU A 21 -13.35 5.11 -5.60
N LEU A 22 -12.50 5.04 -4.57
CA LEU A 22 -12.40 3.88 -3.66
C LEU A 22 -13.72 3.60 -2.92
N PHE A 23 -14.44 4.65 -2.53
CA PHE A 23 -15.73 4.54 -1.84
C PHE A 23 -16.91 4.34 -2.79
N GLY A 24 -16.66 4.05 -4.07
CA GLY A 24 -17.69 3.74 -5.06
C GLY A 24 -18.18 4.91 -5.90
N GLY A 25 -17.49 6.05 -5.86
CA GLY A 25 -17.72 7.19 -6.74
C GLY A 25 -17.28 6.94 -8.20
N GLU A 26 -17.25 8.01 -9.00
CA GLU A 26 -16.81 7.93 -10.39
C GLU A 26 -15.34 7.50 -10.49
N LYS A 27 -15.00 6.70 -11.51
CA LYS A 27 -13.61 6.29 -11.82
C LYS A 27 -12.77 7.43 -12.42
N ALA A 28 -12.57 8.47 -11.63
CA ALA A 28 -11.97 9.74 -12.03
C ALA A 28 -10.48 9.85 -11.72
N TYR A 29 -9.88 8.95 -10.94
CA TYR A 29 -8.46 9.06 -10.60
C TYR A 29 -7.57 8.75 -11.82
N LYS A 30 -6.90 9.79 -12.33
CA LYS A 30 -5.94 9.69 -13.46
C LYS A 30 -4.48 9.89 -13.01
N GLY A 31 -4.22 9.80 -11.71
CA GLY A 31 -2.88 9.93 -11.16
C GLY A 31 -2.03 8.69 -11.41
N ARG A 32 -0.77 8.74 -10.93
CA ARG A 32 0.12 7.57 -10.91
C ARG A 32 -0.44 6.49 -9.98
N ASP A 33 -0.12 5.24 -10.26
CA ASP A 33 -0.50 4.11 -9.40
C ASP A 33 0.13 4.23 -8.01
N LEU A 34 -0.53 3.66 -6.99
CA LEU A 34 -0.10 3.80 -5.61
C LEU A 34 1.30 3.23 -5.35
N VAL A 35 1.68 2.14 -6.03
CA VAL A 35 3.01 1.53 -5.89
C VAL A 35 4.08 2.52 -6.39
N SER A 36 3.91 3.08 -7.58
CA SER A 36 4.84 4.07 -8.13
C SER A 36 4.93 5.35 -7.30
N VAL A 37 3.82 5.83 -6.74
CA VAL A 37 3.81 7.06 -5.94
C VAL A 37 4.53 6.90 -4.61
N HIS A 38 4.35 5.76 -3.96
CA HIS A 38 4.91 5.49 -2.63
C HIS A 38 6.27 4.78 -2.67
N LYS A 39 6.76 4.46 -3.87
CA LYS A 39 8.09 3.93 -4.07
C LYS A 39 9.14 4.87 -3.47
N ASP A 40 10.11 4.29 -2.76
CA ASP A 40 11.25 4.99 -2.17
C ASP A 40 10.89 6.04 -1.08
N MET A 41 9.63 6.09 -0.61
CA MET A 41 9.20 6.97 0.47
C MET A 41 9.52 6.45 1.88
N GLY A 42 9.91 5.18 2.02
CA GLY A 42 10.25 4.57 3.32
C GLY A 42 9.05 4.37 4.25
N VAL A 43 7.83 4.36 3.71
CA VAL A 43 6.60 4.05 4.47
C VAL A 43 6.60 2.58 4.91
N ASP A 44 6.28 2.37 6.19
CA ASP A 44 6.19 1.07 6.84
C ASP A 44 4.81 0.88 7.50
N ASP A 45 4.61 -0.27 8.17
CA ASP A 45 3.33 -0.55 8.84
C ASP A 45 3.00 0.50 9.89
N PHE A 46 3.98 0.91 10.68
CA PHE A 46 3.79 1.91 11.73
C PHE A 46 3.23 3.21 11.15
N THR A 47 3.80 3.68 10.04
CA THR A 47 3.34 4.90 9.37
C THR A 47 1.94 4.73 8.79
N PHE A 48 1.63 3.57 8.23
CA PHE A 48 0.30 3.29 7.68
C PHE A 48 -0.76 3.14 8.78
N ASP A 49 -0.43 2.51 9.91
CA ASP A 49 -1.33 2.40 11.07
C ASP A 49 -1.64 3.77 11.65
N CYS A 50 -0.63 4.64 11.75
CA CYS A 50 -0.84 6.04 12.15
C CYS A 50 -1.79 6.77 11.19
N PHE A 51 -1.67 6.53 9.88
CA PHE A 51 -2.61 7.08 8.89
C PHE A 51 -4.03 6.55 9.09
N MET A 52 -4.22 5.25 9.34
CA MET A 52 -5.53 4.65 9.62
C MET A 52 -6.17 5.24 10.88
N MET A 53 -5.37 5.43 11.95
CA MET A 53 -5.83 6.08 13.19
C MET A 53 -6.24 7.54 12.97
N ASP A 54 -5.53 8.27 12.12
CA ASP A 54 -5.88 9.66 11.78
C ASP A 54 -7.16 9.72 10.95
N CYS A 55 -7.37 8.77 10.02
CA CYS A 55 -8.63 8.62 9.29
C CYS A 55 -9.81 8.33 10.22
N GLU A 56 -9.66 7.35 11.12
CA GLU A 56 -10.68 6.99 12.12
C GLU A 56 -11.08 8.21 12.97
N LYS A 57 -10.10 8.89 13.56
CA LYS A 57 -10.34 10.10 14.37
C LYS A 57 -11.01 11.20 13.56
N ALA A 58 -10.57 11.42 12.33
CA ALA A 58 -11.14 12.46 11.47
C ALA A 58 -12.63 12.17 11.18
N LEU A 59 -13.00 10.92 10.92
CA LEU A 59 -14.40 10.54 10.67
C LEU A 59 -15.26 10.71 11.93
N TYR A 60 -14.77 10.29 13.10
CA TYR A 60 -15.47 10.54 14.36
C TYR A 60 -15.63 12.03 14.66
N CYS A 61 -14.61 12.86 14.40
CA CYS A 61 -14.71 14.31 14.55
C CYS A 61 -15.72 14.95 13.59
N LEU A 62 -16.01 14.30 12.46
CA LEU A 62 -17.06 14.71 11.53
C LEU A 62 -18.46 14.21 11.94
N GLY A 63 -18.56 13.37 12.98
CA GLY A 63 -19.83 12.88 13.52
C GLY A 63 -20.39 11.65 12.83
N TYR A 64 -19.57 10.90 12.09
CA TYR A 64 -19.98 9.60 11.55
C TYR A 64 -20.08 8.53 12.65
N ASP A 65 -20.94 7.55 12.43
CA ASP A 65 -21.16 6.42 13.35
C ASP A 65 -20.14 5.29 13.14
N ASP A 66 -20.02 4.41 14.13
CA ASP A 66 -19.06 3.29 14.13
C ASP A 66 -19.20 2.42 12.87
N ALA A 67 -20.43 2.18 12.40
CA ALA A 67 -20.68 1.40 11.21
C ALA A 67 -20.07 2.03 9.94
N THR A 68 -20.23 3.34 9.76
CA THR A 68 -19.62 4.07 8.62
C THR A 68 -18.10 4.12 8.76
N VAL A 69 -17.59 4.33 9.98
CA VAL A 69 -16.14 4.37 10.24
C VAL A 69 -15.49 3.03 9.91
N ASP A 70 -16.06 1.92 10.40
CA ASP A 70 -15.58 0.56 10.15
C ASP A 70 -15.58 0.22 8.65
N GLU A 71 -16.64 0.60 7.93
CA GLU A 71 -16.72 0.40 6.48
C GLU A 71 -15.59 1.13 5.74
N VAL A 72 -15.36 2.40 6.07
CA VAL A 72 -14.29 3.20 5.44
C VAL A 72 -12.92 2.60 5.73
N LEU A 73 -12.63 2.22 6.98
CA LEU A 73 -11.36 1.59 7.34
C LEU A 73 -11.18 0.24 6.64
N PHE A 74 -12.25 -0.55 6.53
CA PHE A 74 -12.23 -1.82 5.80
C PHE A 74 -11.91 -1.62 4.31
N LEU A 75 -12.48 -0.60 3.66
CA LEU A 75 -12.20 -0.27 2.26
C LEU A 75 -10.77 0.26 2.04
N LEU A 76 -10.21 0.94 3.05
CA LEU A 76 -8.83 1.45 3.00
C LEU A 76 -7.79 0.33 3.17
N GLU A 77 -8.03 -0.67 4.01
CA GLU A 77 -7.02 -1.67 4.38
C GLU A 77 -6.34 -2.38 3.17
N PRO A 78 -7.05 -2.78 2.09
CA PRO A 78 -6.43 -3.39 0.91
C PRO A 78 -5.35 -2.51 0.23
N ILE A 79 -5.42 -1.19 0.38
CA ILE A 79 -4.43 -0.28 -0.24
C ILE A 79 -3.08 -0.35 0.47
N ARG A 80 -3.01 -0.88 1.71
CA ARG A 80 -1.77 -1.05 2.47
C ARG A 80 -0.72 -1.78 1.66
N ALA A 81 -1.10 -2.88 1.02
CA ALA A 81 -0.18 -3.65 0.19
C ALA A 81 0.43 -2.80 -0.93
N LEU A 82 -0.35 -1.92 -1.56
CA LEU A 82 0.11 -1.06 -2.64
C LEU A 82 1.03 0.06 -2.12
N VAL A 83 0.65 0.72 -1.02
CA VAL A 83 1.41 1.82 -0.41
C VAL A 83 2.74 1.34 0.16
N LEU A 84 2.74 0.19 0.83
CA LEU A 84 3.97 -0.40 1.40
C LEU A 84 4.83 -1.11 0.36
N ASN A 85 4.43 -1.10 -0.93
CA ASN A 85 5.08 -1.84 -2.00
C ASN A 85 5.22 -3.35 -1.70
N ARG A 86 4.25 -3.89 -0.95
CA ARG A 86 4.14 -5.30 -0.52
C ARG A 86 3.06 -6.06 -1.25
N ALA A 87 2.28 -5.40 -2.10
CA ALA A 87 1.47 -6.06 -3.10
C ALA A 87 2.43 -7.01 -3.77
N ARG A 88 2.32 -8.29 -3.40
CA ARG A 88 3.20 -9.33 -3.92
C ARG A 88 3.07 -9.14 -5.40
N GLY A 89 4.12 -8.65 -6.04
CA GLY A 89 4.20 -8.85 -7.46
C GLY A 89 3.93 -10.33 -7.62
N ILE A 90 2.96 -10.68 -8.46
CA ILE A 90 2.90 -12.02 -9.03
C ILE A 90 4.28 -12.37 -9.66
N GLY A 91 5.17 -11.38 -9.84
CA GLY A 91 6.62 -11.55 -9.97
C GLY A 91 7.48 -11.01 -8.83
N SER A 92 7.32 -11.43 -7.56
CA SER A 92 8.50 -11.63 -6.70
C SER A 92 9.30 -12.77 -7.32
N GLN A 93 9.88 -12.53 -8.51
CA GLN A 93 10.74 -13.48 -9.16
C GLN A 93 11.85 -13.75 -8.15
N GLN A 94 11.99 -15.01 -7.74
CA GLN A 94 13.16 -15.42 -6.99
C GLN A 94 14.38 -14.80 -7.66
N LYS A 95 15.18 -14.06 -6.90
CA LYS A 95 16.35 -13.39 -7.43
C LYS A 95 17.27 -14.46 -8.02
N MET A 96 17.25 -14.59 -9.35
CA MET A 96 18.11 -15.53 -10.06
C MET A 96 19.52 -14.94 -10.10
N VAL A 97 20.49 -15.69 -9.62
CA VAL A 97 21.92 -15.30 -9.71
C VAL A 97 22.61 -16.34 -10.57
N LYS A 98 23.16 -15.90 -11.71
CA LYS A 98 23.70 -16.78 -12.76
C LYS A 98 22.68 -17.83 -13.25
N GLY A 99 21.41 -17.43 -13.35
CA GLY A 99 20.33 -18.32 -13.77
C GLY A 99 19.92 -19.38 -12.75
N LYS A 100 20.40 -19.28 -11.50
CA LYS A 100 20.02 -20.18 -10.41
C LYS A 100 19.23 -19.48 -9.32
N SER A 101 18.21 -20.16 -8.78
CA SER A 101 17.44 -19.68 -7.63
C SER A 101 18.27 -19.76 -6.34
N VAL A 102 17.80 -19.10 -5.27
CA VAL A 102 18.45 -19.18 -3.95
C VAL A 102 18.47 -20.63 -3.44
N LEU A 103 17.39 -21.37 -3.65
CA LEU A 103 17.28 -22.79 -3.25
C LEU A 103 18.35 -23.64 -3.94
N GLU A 104 18.52 -23.47 -5.26
CA GLU A 104 19.54 -24.20 -6.02
C GLU A 104 20.98 -23.85 -5.60
N ARG A 105 21.21 -22.62 -5.12
CA ARG A 105 22.51 -22.18 -4.60
C ARG A 105 22.81 -22.73 -3.20
N LEU A 106 21.77 -23.08 -2.45
CA LEU A 106 21.88 -23.64 -1.10
C LEU A 106 21.88 -25.18 -1.08
N GLY A 107 21.91 -25.84 -2.25
CA GLY A 107 21.97 -27.30 -2.37
C GLY A 107 20.67 -27.98 -2.77
N GLY A 108 19.65 -27.21 -3.17
CA GLY A 108 18.36 -27.77 -3.60
C GLY A 108 17.58 -28.41 -2.47
N GLU A 109 16.68 -29.33 -2.81
CA GLU A 109 15.80 -30.01 -1.84
C GLU A 109 16.57 -30.92 -0.87
N LEU A 110 17.71 -31.49 -1.31
CA LEU A 110 18.55 -32.39 -0.49
C LEU A 110 19.06 -31.74 0.80
N ASN A 111 19.44 -30.46 0.77
CA ASN A 111 19.87 -29.74 1.97
C ASN A 111 18.69 -29.25 2.82
N LEU A 112 17.49 -29.13 2.24
CA LEU A 112 16.28 -28.74 2.97
C LEU A 112 15.80 -29.91 3.84
N GLU A 113 15.80 -31.12 3.29
CA GLU A 113 15.43 -32.35 3.99
C GLU A 113 16.36 -32.63 5.16
N ALA A 114 17.67 -32.40 4.99
CA ALA A 114 18.65 -32.58 6.07
C ALA A 114 18.44 -31.65 7.29
N VAL A 115 17.75 -30.53 7.12
CA VAL A 115 17.43 -29.58 8.22
C VAL A 115 16.10 -29.90 8.88
N VAL A 116 15.19 -30.60 8.19
CA VAL A 116 13.87 -30.95 8.74
C VAL A 116 13.93 -32.19 9.64
N GLU A 117 15.00 -32.98 9.54
CA GLU A 117 15.22 -34.21 10.31
C GLU A 117 16.13 -34.05 11.56
N THR A 118 16.39 -32.82 12.02
CA THR A 118 17.08 -32.53 13.30
C THR A 118 16.16 -31.91 14.32
#